data_AF-A0A968X313-F1
#
_entry.id   AF-A0A968X313-F1
#
_cell.length_a   1.000
_cell.length_b   1.000
_cell.length_c   1.000
_cell.angle_alpha   90.00
_cell.angle_beta   90.00
_cell.angle_gamma   90.00
#
_symmetry.space_group_name_H-M   'P 1'
#
loop_
_entity.id
_entity.type
_entity.pdbx_description
1 polymer ?
#
loop_
_entity_poly.entity_id
_entity_poly.type
_entity_poly.pdbx_seq_one_letter_code
_entity_poly.pdbx_strand_id
1 'polypeptide(L)'
;MLHSEEFKQSFGGKYKRPFEFVASALRALGAQTDGGKPLHVHLKRMGQPLFLWSPPNGYPDVRGAWLSSSGMLGRYNFAYALTHNTLSKTKVNLKAIAPSMGNAMDALSMRILGGTLPEQQKAVLRPFADQYNLAMLSALMLSMPAFQLRG
;
A
#
# COMPACT_ATOMS: atom_id res chain seq x y z
N MET A 1 -25.32 16.20 5.10
CA MET A 1 -25.04 14.81 4.66
C MET A 1 -23.65 14.28 5.05
N LEU A 2 -22.73 15.09 5.63
CA LEU A 2 -21.40 14.64 6.09
C LEU A 2 -21.31 14.32 7.61
N HIS A 3 -22.43 14.36 8.34
CA HIS A 3 -22.45 14.23 9.81
C HIS A 3 -23.30 13.07 10.33
N SER A 4 -23.81 12.19 9.46
CA SER A 4 -24.58 11.04 9.93
C SER A 4 -23.65 10.01 10.60
N GLU A 5 -24.17 9.30 11.60
CA GLU A 5 -23.41 8.26 12.30
C GLU A 5 -23.04 7.11 11.35
N GLU A 6 -23.86 6.84 10.34
CA GLU A 6 -23.58 5.87 9.27
C GLU A 6 -22.35 6.27 8.44
N PHE A 7 -22.15 7.57 8.19
CA PHE A 7 -20.96 8.05 7.47
C PHE A 7 -19.70 7.87 8.31
N LYS A 8 -19.76 8.19 9.61
CA LYS A 8 -18.64 7.99 10.55
C LYS A 8 -18.27 6.52 10.72
N GLN A 9 -19.27 5.64 10.79
CA GLN A 9 -19.08 4.18 10.91
C GLN A 9 -18.52 3.54 9.64
N SER A 10 -18.63 4.19 8.48
CA SER A 10 -18.10 3.68 7.22
C SER A 10 -16.59 3.88 7.04
N PHE A 11 -15.99 4.78 7.83
CA PHE A 11 -14.57 5.12 7.78
C PHE A 11 -13.71 3.91 8.18
N GLY A 12 -12.75 3.51 7.34
CA GLY A 12 -11.93 2.32 7.58
C GLY A 12 -12.63 0.97 7.31
N GLY A 13 -13.91 0.95 6.93
CA GLY A 13 -14.67 -0.30 6.76
C GLY A 13 -14.45 -1.02 5.42
N LYS A 14 -14.01 -0.30 4.38
CA LYS A 14 -13.84 -0.86 3.02
C LYS A 14 -12.39 -1.21 2.73
N TYR A 15 -12.17 -2.38 2.13
CA TYR A 15 -10.85 -2.82 1.69
C TYR A 15 -10.49 -2.19 0.34
N LYS A 16 -9.26 -1.67 0.20
CA LYS A 16 -8.78 -1.07 -1.06
C LYS A 16 -8.78 -2.12 -2.16
N ARG A 17 -9.34 -1.79 -3.32
CA ARG A 17 -9.16 -2.57 -4.56
C ARG A 17 -7.68 -2.57 -4.97
N PRO A 18 -7.20 -3.55 -5.76
CA PRO A 18 -5.80 -3.58 -6.19
C PRO A 18 -5.30 -2.27 -6.82
N PHE A 19 -6.11 -1.63 -7.66
CA PHE A 19 -5.79 -0.34 -8.26
C PHE A 19 -5.63 0.77 -7.22
N GLU A 20 -6.54 0.84 -6.25
CA GLU A 20 -6.48 1.83 -5.17
C GLU A 20 -5.26 1.61 -4.29
N PHE A 21 -4.93 0.35 -3.99
CA PHE A 21 -3.74 0.00 -3.24
C PHE A 21 -2.46 0.45 -3.97
N VAL A 22 -2.34 0.15 -5.27
CA VAL A 22 -1.20 0.58 -6.10
C VAL A 22 -1.12 2.11 -6.15
N ALA A 23 -2.22 2.79 -6.45
CA ALA A 23 -2.25 4.26 -6.52
C ALA A 23 -1.93 4.91 -5.17
N SER A 24 -2.46 4.39 -4.06
CA SER A 24 -2.16 4.86 -2.71
C SER A 24 -0.69 4.65 -2.35
N ALA A 25 -0.10 3.50 -2.69
CA ALA A 25 1.31 3.23 -2.40
C ALA A 25 2.24 4.15 -3.20
N LEU A 26 1.97 4.35 -4.49
CA LEU A 26 2.69 5.30 -5.34
C LEU A 26 2.60 6.72 -4.78
N ARG A 27 1.41 7.16 -4.37
CA ARG A 27 1.20 8.49 -3.77
C ARG A 27 1.92 8.64 -2.43
N ALA A 28 1.77 7.66 -1.53
CA ALA A 28 2.40 7.68 -0.21
C ALA A 28 3.92 7.79 -0.34
N LEU A 29 4.54 7.02 -1.23
CA LEU A 29 5.99 7.04 -1.41
C LEU A 29 6.51 8.13 -2.37
N GLY A 30 5.63 8.96 -2.93
CA GLY A 30 6.03 9.99 -3.90
C GLY A 30 6.70 9.41 -5.13
N ALA A 31 6.19 8.28 -5.63
CA ALA A 31 6.79 7.56 -6.74
C ALA A 31 6.72 8.36 -8.04
N GLN A 32 7.83 8.44 -8.77
CA GLN A 32 7.86 8.90 -10.15
C GLN A 32 7.55 7.72 -11.05
N THR A 33 6.52 7.84 -11.89
CA THR A 33 6.02 6.73 -12.72
C THR A 33 5.40 7.22 -14.02
N ASP A 34 5.50 6.41 -15.08
CA ASP A 34 4.79 6.60 -16.35
C ASP A 34 3.44 5.85 -16.41
N GLY A 35 3.08 5.12 -15.34
CA GLY A 35 1.84 4.33 -15.32
C GLY A 35 1.90 3.05 -16.15
N GLY A 36 3.08 2.63 -16.62
CA GLY A 36 3.23 1.66 -17.69
C GLY A 36 2.98 0.19 -17.33
N LYS A 37 3.33 -0.67 -18.30
CA LYS A 37 3.10 -2.13 -18.28
C LYS A 37 3.51 -2.84 -16.97
N PRO A 38 4.63 -2.51 -16.28
CA PRO A 38 4.97 -3.15 -15.01
C PRO A 38 3.86 -3.05 -13.96
N LEU A 39 3.21 -1.90 -13.83
CA LEU A 39 2.09 -1.71 -12.90
C LEU A 39 0.88 -2.55 -13.31
N HIS A 40 0.57 -2.60 -14.62
CA HIS A 40 -0.54 -3.40 -15.14
C HIS A 40 -0.37 -4.90 -14.87
N VAL A 41 0.87 -5.41 -14.92
CA VAL A 41 1.17 -6.81 -14.58
C VAL A 41 0.83 -7.12 -13.12
N HIS A 42 1.19 -6.23 -12.19
CA HIS A 42 0.83 -6.40 -10.78
C HIS A 42 -0.67 -6.34 -10.56
N LEU A 43 -1.37 -5.41 -11.22
CA LEU A 43 -2.83 -5.30 -11.17
C LEU A 43 -3.54 -6.56 -11.67
N LYS A 44 -3.08 -7.12 -12.81
CA LYS A 44 -3.57 -8.40 -13.33
C LYS A 44 -3.34 -9.55 -12.35
N ARG A 45 -2.15 -9.63 -11.73
CA ARG A 45 -1.82 -10.66 -10.72
C ARG A 45 -2.70 -10.57 -9.46
N MET A 46 -3.13 -9.37 -9.10
CA MET A 46 -4.05 -9.14 -7.99
C MET A 46 -5.54 -9.27 -8.37
N GLY A 47 -5.85 -9.69 -9.61
CA GLY A 47 -7.22 -9.95 -10.06
C GLY A 47 -7.98 -8.72 -10.57
N GLN A 48 -7.31 -7.58 -10.78
CA GLN A 48 -7.93 -6.37 -11.32
C GLN A 48 -7.15 -5.83 -12.54
N PRO A 49 -7.12 -6.54 -13.68
CA PRO A 49 -6.56 -5.99 -14.90
C PRO A 49 -7.27 -4.69 -15.31
N LEU A 50 -6.55 -3.68 -15.79
CA LEU A 50 -7.17 -2.42 -16.18
C LEU A 50 -8.03 -2.59 -17.44
N PHE A 51 -9.24 -2.03 -17.40
CA PHE A 51 -10.20 -1.99 -18.51
C PHE A 51 -10.65 -3.36 -19.07
N LEU A 52 -10.45 -4.45 -18.32
CA LEU A 52 -10.80 -5.80 -18.75
C LEU A 52 -11.95 -6.43 -17.92
N TRP A 53 -12.86 -5.60 -17.40
CA TRP A 53 -14.07 -6.09 -16.72
C TRP A 53 -15.22 -6.22 -17.72
N SER A 54 -15.66 -7.44 -17.98
CA SER A 54 -16.71 -7.72 -18.98
C SER A 54 -18.13 -7.33 -18.54
N PRO A 55 -18.56 -7.56 -17.28
CA PRO A 55 -19.92 -7.20 -16.88
C PRO A 55 -20.17 -5.67 -16.88
N PRO A 56 -21.39 -5.20 -17.17
CA PRO A 56 -21.71 -3.78 -17.32
C PRO A 56 -21.80 -3.00 -15.99
N ASN A 57 -21.31 -3.56 -14.89
CA ASN A 57 -21.40 -3.00 -13.53
C ASN A 57 -20.05 -2.57 -12.93
N GLY A 58 -18.95 -2.75 -13.66
CA GLY A 58 -17.60 -2.45 -13.16
C GLY A 58 -17.13 -3.40 -12.04
N TYR A 59 -15.85 -3.25 -11.66
CA TYR A 59 -15.23 -4.10 -10.62
C TYR A 59 -15.96 -3.99 -9.27
N PRO A 60 -16.17 -5.12 -8.56
CA PRO A 60 -16.92 -5.14 -7.31
C PRO A 60 -16.29 -4.25 -6.23
N ASP A 61 -17.12 -3.61 -5.42
CA ASP A 61 -16.69 -2.75 -4.30
C ASP A 61 -16.86 -3.41 -2.92
N VAL A 62 -16.81 -4.75 -2.88
CA VAL A 62 -17.02 -5.53 -1.65
C VAL A 62 -15.73 -6.22 -1.20
N ARG A 63 -15.50 -6.25 0.11
CA ARG A 63 -14.27 -6.79 0.73
C ARG A 63 -13.96 -8.22 0.28
N GLY A 64 -14.97 -9.09 0.25
CA GLY A 64 -14.82 -10.51 -0.09
C GLY A 64 -14.23 -10.74 -1.49
N ALA A 65 -14.41 -9.81 -2.43
CA ALA A 65 -13.86 -9.94 -3.78
C ALA A 65 -12.34 -9.68 -3.84
N TRP A 66 -11.75 -9.05 -2.81
CA TRP A 66 -10.36 -8.58 -2.83
C TRP A 66 -9.50 -9.14 -1.71
N LEU A 67 -10.12 -9.81 -0.73
CA LEU A 67 -9.45 -10.42 0.39
C LEU A 67 -9.23 -11.91 0.13
N SER A 68 -8.09 -12.25 -0.46
CA SER A 68 -7.63 -13.63 -0.64
C SER A 68 -6.14 -13.73 -0.32
N SER A 69 -5.66 -14.92 0.06
CA SER A 69 -4.24 -15.15 0.33
C SER A 69 -3.35 -14.82 -0.88
N SER A 70 -3.82 -15.13 -2.10
CA SER A 70 -3.13 -14.77 -3.35
C SER A 70 -3.13 -13.27 -3.60
N GLY A 71 -4.23 -12.57 -3.29
CA GLY A 71 -4.32 -11.11 -3.35
C GLY A 71 -3.37 -10.43 -2.37
N MET A 72 -3.27 -10.92 -1.14
CA MET A 72 -2.34 -10.42 -0.12
C MET A 72 -0.88 -10.61 -0.53
N LEU A 73 -0.52 -11.79 -1.05
CA LEU A 73 0.82 -12.04 -1.58
C LEU A 73 1.13 -11.13 -2.78
N GLY A 74 0.16 -10.92 -3.68
CA GLY A 74 0.29 -10.01 -4.81
C GLY A 74 0.59 -8.57 -4.38
N ARG A 75 -0.03 -8.11 -3.28
CA ARG A 75 0.20 -6.79 -2.68
C ARG A 75 1.58 -6.68 -2.04
N TYR A 76 2.00 -7.69 -1.28
CA TYR A 76 3.35 -7.74 -0.73
C TYR A 76 4.40 -7.71 -1.84
N ASN A 77 4.25 -8.53 -2.87
CA ASN A 77 5.16 -8.58 -4.01
C ASN A 77 5.24 -7.22 -4.75
N PHE A 78 4.12 -6.53 -4.89
CA PHE A 78 4.11 -5.18 -5.43
C PHE A 78 4.84 -4.18 -4.51
N ALA A 79 4.52 -4.18 -3.21
CA ALA A 79 5.15 -3.29 -2.24
C ALA A 79 6.67 -3.49 -2.20
N TYR A 80 7.11 -4.74 -2.18
CA TYR A 80 8.53 -5.11 -2.27
C TYR A 80 9.16 -4.58 -3.56
N ALA A 81 8.54 -4.86 -4.72
CA ALA A 81 9.08 -4.44 -6.01
C ALA A 81 9.20 -2.90 -6.13
N LEU A 82 8.21 -2.18 -5.63
CA LEU A 82 8.16 -0.72 -5.60
C LEU A 82 9.26 -0.15 -4.71
N THR A 83 9.37 -0.60 -3.46
CA THR A 83 10.32 -0.03 -2.48
C THR A 83 11.77 -0.38 -2.81
N HIS A 84 12.00 -1.52 -3.47
CA HIS A 84 13.32 -1.93 -3.96
C HIS A 84 13.65 -1.36 -5.35
N ASN A 85 12.79 -0.50 -5.91
CA ASN A 85 13.00 0.14 -7.21
C ASN A 85 13.23 -0.85 -8.37
N THR A 86 12.60 -2.02 -8.33
CA THR A 86 12.74 -3.08 -9.36
C THR A 86 11.72 -2.93 -10.50
N LEU A 87 10.73 -2.04 -10.34
CA LEU A 87 9.77 -1.71 -11.39
C LEU A 87 10.42 -0.77 -12.42
N SER A 88 10.45 -1.18 -13.68
CA SER A 88 10.93 -0.31 -14.77
C SER A 88 10.06 0.94 -14.86
N LYS A 89 10.68 2.10 -15.09
CA LYS A 89 10.02 3.42 -15.19
C LYS A 89 9.19 3.87 -13.97
N THR A 90 9.24 3.13 -12.86
CA THR A 90 8.64 3.51 -11.57
C THR A 90 9.70 3.53 -10.49
N LYS A 91 9.96 4.68 -9.87
CA LYS A 91 11.00 4.84 -8.84
C LYS A 91 10.50 5.62 -7.63
N VAL A 92 11.01 5.26 -6.46
CA VAL A 92 10.80 5.94 -5.18
C VAL A 92 12.14 6.37 -4.58
N ASN A 93 12.16 7.55 -3.96
CA ASN A 93 13.31 8.04 -3.21
C ASN A 93 13.02 7.94 -1.71
N LEU A 94 13.25 6.76 -1.12
CA LEU A 94 12.98 6.55 0.31
C LEU A 94 13.85 7.41 1.23
N LYS A 95 15.07 7.77 0.80
CA LYS A 95 15.95 8.66 1.56
C LYS A 95 15.42 10.09 1.66
N ALA A 96 14.61 10.53 0.69
CA ALA A 96 13.93 11.82 0.77
C ALA A 96 12.81 11.84 1.84
N ILE A 97 12.28 10.66 2.21
CA ILE A 97 11.27 10.51 3.26
C ILE A 97 11.95 10.28 4.62
N ALA A 98 12.91 9.35 4.66
CA ALA A 98 13.66 8.96 5.84
C ALA A 98 15.17 8.99 5.54
N PRO A 99 15.87 10.11 5.83
CA PRO A 99 17.29 10.26 5.51
C PRO A 99 18.20 9.27 6.23
N SER A 100 17.80 8.80 7.41
CA SER A 100 18.55 7.83 8.23
C SER A 100 17.61 6.81 8.88
N MET A 101 18.16 5.69 9.36
CA MET A 101 17.35 4.66 10.01
C MET A 101 16.80 5.09 11.37
N GLY A 102 17.48 6.01 12.07
CA GLY A 102 17.12 6.42 13.43
C GLY A 102 15.72 7.05 13.55
N ASN A 103 15.22 7.67 12.49
CA ASN A 103 13.86 8.24 12.44
C ASN A 103 12.96 7.57 11.38
N ALA A 104 13.44 6.53 10.70
CA ALA A 104 12.76 5.96 9.54
C ALA A 104 11.38 5.40 9.90
N MET A 105 11.26 4.75 11.05
CA MET A 105 9.98 4.18 11.51
C MET A 105 8.90 5.26 11.62
N ASP A 106 9.22 6.38 12.26
CA ASP A 106 8.27 7.47 12.49
C ASP A 106 7.99 8.24 11.19
N ALA A 107 9.03 8.56 10.41
CA ALA A 107 8.87 9.26 9.13
C ALA A 107 8.04 8.45 8.11
N LEU A 108 8.32 7.16 7.98
CA LEU A 108 7.59 6.28 7.06
C LEU A 108 6.17 6.00 7.56
N SER A 109 5.96 5.80 8.86
CA SER A 109 4.60 5.61 9.39
C SER A 109 3.72 6.84 9.17
N MET A 110 4.24 8.03 9.46
CA MET A 110 3.54 9.28 9.17
C MET A 110 3.20 9.40 7.68
N ARG A 111 4.13 9.03 6.80
CA ARG A 111 3.95 9.18 5.36
C ARG A 111 3.04 8.13 4.73
N ILE A 112 3.11 6.88 5.19
CA ILE A 112 2.40 5.73 4.62
C ILE A 112 1.04 5.55 5.28
N LEU A 113 0.98 5.64 6.60
CA LEU A 113 -0.21 5.33 7.40
C LEU A 113 -0.98 6.58 7.85
N GLY A 114 -0.39 7.78 7.69
CA GLY A 114 -1.01 9.04 8.08
C GLY A 114 -0.94 9.34 9.58
N GLY A 115 -0.12 8.60 10.34
CA GLY A 115 0.01 8.75 11.77
C GLY A 115 1.20 7.96 12.33
N THR A 116 1.51 8.19 13.61
CA THR A 116 2.57 7.44 14.31
C THR A 116 2.06 6.07 14.72
N LEU A 117 2.93 5.07 14.60
CA LEU A 117 2.62 3.72 15.08
C LEU A 117 2.61 3.66 16.62
N PRO A 118 1.62 3.00 17.25
CA PRO A 118 1.70 2.63 18.65
C PRO A 118 2.96 1.80 18.95
N GLU A 119 3.51 1.93 20.16
CA GLU A 119 4.76 1.23 20.55
C GLU A 119 4.69 -0.29 20.38
N GLN A 120 3.52 -0.90 20.58
CA GLN A 120 3.33 -2.34 20.34
C GLN A 120 3.58 -2.72 18.88
N GLN A 121 3.15 -1.90 17.91
CA GLN A 121 3.38 -2.17 16.49
C GLN A 121 4.83 -1.86 16.09
N LYS A 122 5.42 -0.81 16.67
CA LYS A 122 6.84 -0.51 16.49
C LYS A 122 7.74 -1.64 16.99
N ALA A 123 7.42 -2.24 18.14
CA ALA A 123 8.16 -3.37 18.69
C ALA A 123 8.18 -4.59 17.75
N VAL A 124 7.08 -4.85 17.04
CA VAL A 124 7.00 -5.92 16.02
C VAL A 124 7.88 -5.62 14.81
N LEU A 125 7.97 -4.35 14.40
CA LEU A 125 8.76 -3.94 13.22
C LEU A 125 10.24 -3.72 13.53
N ARG A 126 10.61 -3.46 14.79
CA ARG A 126 11.99 -3.11 15.20
C ARG A 126 13.03 -4.16 14.79
N PRO A 127 12.82 -5.48 15.00
CA PRO A 127 13.78 -6.50 14.52
C PRO A 127 14.00 -6.44 13.00
N PHE A 128 12.97 -6.08 12.24
CA PHE A 128 13.07 -5.94 10.79
C PHE A 128 13.75 -4.62 10.38
N ALA A 129 13.56 -3.54 11.13
CA ALA A 129 14.24 -2.28 10.89
C ALA A 129 15.75 -2.37 11.21
N ASP A 130 16.12 -3.16 12.22
CA ASP A 130 17.52 -3.33 12.63
C ASP A 130 18.28 -4.27 11.68
N GLN A 131 17.61 -5.31 11.16
CA GLN A 131 18.22 -6.29 10.26
C GLN A 131 18.18 -5.87 8.77
N TYR A 132 17.20 -5.06 8.37
CA TYR A 132 16.96 -4.73 6.96
C TYR A 132 17.00 -3.21 6.68
N ASN A 133 16.95 -2.86 5.40
CA ASN A 133 17.05 -1.48 4.94
C ASN A 133 15.67 -0.77 4.88
N LEU A 134 15.68 0.53 4.52
CA LEU A 134 14.48 1.36 4.35
C LEU A 134 13.45 0.75 3.41
N ALA A 135 13.89 0.02 2.38
CA ALA A 135 13.00 -0.58 1.38
C ALA A 135 12.17 -1.71 1.98
N MET A 136 12.77 -2.57 2.81
CA MET A 136 12.04 -3.62 3.51
C MET A 136 11.04 -3.03 4.52
N LEU A 137 11.48 -2.07 5.34
CA LEU A 137 10.61 -1.41 6.31
C LEU A 137 9.39 -0.77 5.64
N SER A 138 9.61 -0.07 4.52
CA SER A 138 8.54 0.52 3.72
C SER A 138 7.59 -0.53 3.13
N ALA A 139 8.12 -1.67 2.66
CA ALA A 139 7.30 -2.75 2.09
C ALA A 139 6.41 -3.41 3.16
N LEU A 140 6.95 -3.60 4.37
CA LEU A 140 6.19 -4.10 5.51
C LEU A 140 5.07 -3.15 5.91
N MET A 141 5.36 -1.83 6.00
CA MET A 141 4.34 -0.83 6.32
C MET A 141 3.21 -0.77 5.28
N LEU A 142 3.54 -0.84 3.99
CA LEU A 142 2.53 -0.94 2.92
C LEU A 142 1.71 -2.24 3.03
N SER A 143 2.25 -3.29 3.63
CA SER A 143 1.57 -4.57 3.81
C SER A 143 0.72 -4.62 5.10
N MET A 144 0.80 -3.60 5.97
CA MET A 144 0.04 -3.56 7.21
C MET A 144 -1.47 -3.42 6.96
N PRO A 145 -2.34 -4.01 7.80
CA PRO A 145 -3.79 -3.89 7.67
C PRO A 145 -4.29 -2.45 7.58
N ALA A 146 -3.71 -1.53 8.36
CA ALA A 146 -4.05 -0.11 8.35
C ALA A 146 -3.91 0.51 6.94
N PHE A 147 -2.91 0.09 6.16
CA PHE A 147 -2.74 0.58 4.79
C PHE A 147 -3.68 -0.10 3.78
N GLN A 148 -4.24 -1.27 4.10
CA GLN A 148 -5.12 -2.01 3.19
C GLN A 148 -6.55 -1.47 3.16
N LEU A 149 -6.96 -0.70 4.17
CA LEU A 149 -8.30 -0.17 4.32
C LEU A 149 -8.42 1.23 3.71
N ARG A 150 -9.60 1.60 3.21
CA ARG A 150 -9.89 2.97 2.76
C ARG A 150 -10.10 3.86 3.98
N GLY A 151 -9.31 4.92 4.08
CA GLY A 151 -9.53 6.07 4.94
C GLY A 151 -9.78 7.31 4.11
#